data_AF-A0AAW6VT03-F1
#
_entry.id   AF-A0AAW6VT03-F1
#
_cell.length_a   1.000
_cell.length_b   1.000
_cell.length_c   1.000
_cell.angle_alpha   90.00
_cell.angle_beta   90.00
_cell.angle_gamma   90.00
#
_symmetry.space_group_name_H-M   'P 1'
#
loop_
_entity.id
_entity.type
_entity.pdbx_description
1 polymer ?
#
loop_
_entity_poly.entity_id
_entity_poly.type
_entity_poly.pdbx_seq_one_letter_code
_entity_poly.pdbx_strand_id
1 'polypeptide(L)'
;MLNLLSSFGFKIGLMWVQMFDKHQLIIKNLKLFNIYFRYFIYTFIIVSFYICINILEAFFLNTINTYNLQPIVYSTIIAVALIFKIIAMFFILGIVFLEFIYNQDISKYLKNVEKKEEYIKNNKLQWYRFRNQKWYLRVAIYLGIFAFFFNLFLGSFLSFLATQTISIEQLNLNWIEFDSFIKQFIILFIIFVALFEFFRVRPARKVQLKIPKFDFDKDIDNNADTNILSSNDDLKEKKLGE
;
A
#
# COMPACT_ATOMS: atom_id res chain seq x y z
N MET A 1 -25.42 -0.22 -14.44
CA MET A 1 -24.86 -0.44 -13.09
C MET A 1 -23.87 -1.61 -13.04
N LEU A 2 -24.07 -2.69 -13.82
CA LEU A 2 -23.13 -3.82 -13.94
C LEU A 2 -21.69 -3.41 -14.35
N ASN A 3 -21.52 -2.42 -15.24
CA ASN A 3 -20.18 -2.01 -15.74
C ASN A 3 -19.27 -1.36 -14.70
N LEU A 4 -19.83 -0.81 -13.61
CA LEU A 4 -19.03 -0.14 -12.60
C LEU A 4 -18.48 -1.14 -11.58
N LEU A 5 -19.29 -2.14 -11.20
CA LEU A 5 -18.85 -3.23 -10.33
C LEU A 5 -17.83 -4.14 -11.03
N SER A 6 -18.05 -4.44 -12.32
CA SER A 6 -17.12 -5.25 -13.10
C SER A 6 -15.77 -4.56 -13.30
N SER A 7 -15.75 -3.27 -13.66
CA SER A 7 -14.49 -2.51 -13.82
C SER A 7 -13.75 -2.32 -12.50
N PHE A 8 -14.46 -2.14 -11.40
CA PHE A 8 -13.86 -2.02 -10.07
C PHE A 8 -13.31 -3.36 -9.58
N GLY A 9 -14.09 -4.43 -9.72
CA GLY A 9 -13.66 -5.79 -9.38
C GLY A 9 -12.47 -6.26 -10.20
N PHE A 10 -12.43 -5.90 -11.49
CA PHE A 10 -11.30 -6.15 -12.37
C PHE A 10 -10.02 -5.47 -11.87
N LYS A 11 -10.09 -4.18 -11.52
CA LYS A 11 -8.94 -3.43 -10.98
C LYS A 11 -8.44 -4.01 -9.66
N ILE A 12 -9.34 -4.39 -8.76
CA ILE A 12 -8.98 -5.02 -7.48
C ILE A 12 -8.32 -6.38 -7.72
N GLY A 13 -8.89 -7.21 -8.59
CA GLY A 13 -8.32 -8.50 -8.97
C GLY A 13 -6.91 -8.34 -9.51
N LEU A 14 -6.68 -7.42 -10.47
CA LEU A 14 -5.35 -7.15 -10.98
C LEU A 14 -4.37 -6.69 -9.89
N MET A 15 -4.80 -5.78 -9.01
CA MET A 15 -3.96 -5.31 -7.91
C MET A 15 -3.58 -6.44 -6.97
N TRP A 16 -4.52 -7.32 -6.64
CA TRP A 16 -4.29 -8.47 -5.77
C TRP A 16 -3.25 -9.41 -6.38
N VAL A 17 -3.35 -9.70 -7.67
CA VAL A 17 -2.39 -10.57 -8.38
C VAL A 17 -1.00 -9.96 -8.40
N GLN A 18 -0.89 -8.66 -8.69
CA GLN A 18 0.39 -7.97 -8.67
C GLN A 18 1.07 -8.04 -7.29
N MET A 19 0.27 -7.97 -6.21
CA MET A 19 0.77 -7.99 -4.84
C MET A 19 1.09 -9.39 -4.32
N PHE A 20 0.23 -10.38 -4.59
CA PHE A 20 0.29 -11.69 -3.92
C PHE A 20 0.56 -12.87 -4.85
N ASP A 21 0.30 -12.77 -6.16
CA ASP A 21 0.47 -13.86 -7.12
C ASP A 21 1.22 -13.41 -8.39
N LYS A 22 2.35 -12.70 -8.22
CA LYS A 22 3.15 -12.17 -9.33
C LYS A 22 3.59 -13.26 -10.32
N HIS A 23 3.85 -14.47 -9.84
CA HIS A 23 4.24 -15.63 -10.65
C HIS A 23 3.05 -16.41 -11.22
N GLN A 24 1.81 -16.01 -10.90
CA GLN A 24 0.56 -16.58 -11.38
C GLN A 24 0.37 -18.06 -10.99
N LEU A 25 0.93 -18.51 -9.88
CA LEU A 25 0.80 -19.89 -9.42
C LEU A 25 -0.65 -20.17 -9.04
N ILE A 26 -1.26 -19.27 -8.26
CA ILE A 26 -2.62 -19.44 -7.75
C ILE A 26 -3.61 -19.33 -8.91
N ILE A 27 -3.49 -18.31 -9.76
CA ILE A 27 -4.39 -18.11 -10.90
C ILE A 27 -4.30 -19.22 -11.92
N LYS A 28 -3.10 -19.65 -12.33
CA LYS A 28 -2.97 -20.69 -13.36
C LYS A 28 -3.58 -22.00 -12.89
N ASN A 29 -3.37 -22.35 -11.63
CA ASN A 29 -3.99 -23.53 -11.03
C ASN A 29 -5.51 -23.36 -10.90
N LEU A 30 -6.00 -22.19 -10.48
CA LEU A 30 -7.44 -21.89 -10.45
C LEU A 30 -8.11 -21.99 -11.82
N LYS A 31 -7.43 -21.59 -12.91
CA LYS A 31 -7.93 -21.69 -14.28
C LYS A 31 -8.20 -23.11 -14.76
N LEU A 32 -7.52 -24.11 -14.19
CA LEU A 32 -7.71 -25.51 -14.55
C LEU A 32 -9.02 -26.10 -13.97
N PHE A 33 -9.60 -25.45 -12.97
CA PHE A 33 -10.76 -25.96 -12.27
C PHE A 33 -12.08 -25.43 -12.82
N ASN A 34 -13.13 -26.26 -12.71
CA ASN A 34 -14.51 -25.88 -13.02
C ASN A 34 -14.99 -24.75 -12.11
N ILE A 35 -15.94 -23.93 -12.61
CA ILE A 35 -16.49 -22.75 -11.92
C ILE A 35 -17.00 -23.07 -10.51
N TYR A 36 -17.73 -24.18 -10.34
CA TYR A 36 -18.24 -24.59 -9.02
C TYR A 36 -17.13 -24.92 -8.03
N PHE A 37 -16.05 -25.54 -8.51
CA PHE A 37 -14.90 -25.90 -7.67
C PHE A 37 -14.09 -24.66 -7.28
N ARG A 38 -13.99 -23.65 -8.16
CA ARG A 38 -13.37 -22.35 -7.80
C ARG A 38 -14.13 -21.63 -6.71
N TYR A 39 -15.45 -21.52 -6.83
CA TYR A 39 -16.28 -20.92 -5.78
C TYR A 39 -16.16 -21.67 -4.45
N PHE A 40 -16.14 -23.01 -4.50
CA PHE A 40 -15.86 -23.82 -3.31
C PHE A 40 -14.51 -23.47 -2.67
N ILE A 41 -13.44 -23.36 -3.47
CA ILE A 41 -12.10 -22.95 -2.98
C ILE A 41 -12.16 -21.55 -2.35
N TYR A 42 -12.81 -20.58 -2.97
CA TYR A 42 -12.92 -19.21 -2.43
C TYR A 42 -13.63 -19.20 -1.08
N THR A 43 -14.78 -19.89 -0.98
CA THR A 43 -15.52 -20.01 0.28
C THR A 43 -14.70 -20.74 1.34
N PHE A 44 -14.04 -21.84 0.97
CA PHE A 44 -13.19 -22.61 1.89
C PHE A 44 -12.02 -21.80 2.43
N ILE A 45 -11.36 -21.00 1.58
CA ILE A 45 -10.27 -20.12 2.00
C ILE A 45 -10.78 -19.04 2.96
N ILE A 46 -11.91 -18.41 2.67
CA ILE A 46 -12.51 -17.39 3.55
C ILE A 46 -12.80 -17.97 4.94
N VAL A 47 -13.48 -19.13 4.98
CA VAL A 47 -13.85 -19.80 6.23
C VAL A 47 -12.60 -20.23 7.01
N SER A 48 -11.63 -20.83 6.33
CA SER A 48 -10.39 -21.29 6.95
C SER A 48 -9.57 -20.12 7.52
N PHE A 49 -9.45 -19.01 6.78
CA PHE A 49 -8.75 -17.82 7.26
C PHE A 49 -9.46 -17.16 8.44
N TYR A 50 -10.80 -17.09 8.42
CA TYR A 50 -11.57 -16.56 9.54
C TYR A 50 -11.31 -17.35 10.83
N ILE A 51 -11.34 -18.68 10.75
CA ILE A 51 -11.02 -19.56 11.88
C ILE A 51 -9.58 -19.34 12.34
N CYS A 52 -8.62 -19.28 11.40
CA CYS A 52 -7.21 -19.07 11.72
C CYS A 52 -6.96 -17.73 12.44
N ILE A 53 -7.58 -16.64 11.98
CA ILE A 53 -7.48 -15.32 12.63
C ILE A 53 -8.01 -15.38 14.06
N ASN A 54 -9.15 -16.03 14.29
CA ASN A 54 -9.73 -16.16 15.64
C ASN A 54 -8.84 -16.98 16.59
N ILE A 55 -8.25 -18.08 16.09
CA ILE A 55 -7.31 -18.89 16.87
C ILE A 55 -6.06 -18.08 17.22
N LEU A 56 -5.50 -17.36 16.23
CA LEU A 56 -4.31 -16.54 16.43
C LEU A 56 -4.58 -15.40 17.42
N GLU A 57 -5.74 -14.75 17.33
CA GLU A 57 -6.16 -13.69 18.25
C GLU A 57 -6.26 -14.20 19.69
N ALA A 58 -6.90 -15.35 19.89
CA ALA A 58 -6.99 -15.97 21.21
C ALA A 58 -5.60 -16.33 21.79
N PHE A 59 -4.73 -16.92 20.96
CA PHE A 59 -3.36 -17.24 21.37
C PHE A 59 -2.54 -16.00 21.73
N PHE A 60 -2.66 -14.94 20.92
CA PHE A 60 -1.92 -13.71 21.09
C PHE A 60 -2.36 -12.95 22.35
N LEU A 61 -3.67 -12.83 22.59
CA LEU A 61 -4.21 -12.21 23.81
C LEU A 61 -3.81 -12.99 25.07
N ASN A 62 -3.89 -14.32 25.03
CA ASN A 62 -3.46 -15.16 26.15
C ASN A 62 -1.97 -14.99 26.46
N THR A 63 -1.14 -14.94 25.42
CA THR A 63 0.30 -14.73 25.56
C THR A 63 0.60 -13.36 26.16
N ILE A 64 0.02 -12.29 25.62
CA ILE A 64 0.23 -10.93 26.13
C ILE A 64 -0.22 -10.81 27.58
N ASN A 65 -1.39 -11.33 27.95
CA ASN A 65 -1.89 -11.25 29.32
C ASN A 65 -1.01 -12.02 30.33
N THR A 66 -0.24 -13.00 29.86
CA THR A 66 0.71 -13.75 30.70
C THR A 66 1.97 -12.92 31.00
N TYR A 67 2.37 -12.01 30.11
CA TYR A 67 3.48 -11.10 30.34
C TYR A 67 2.93 -9.80 30.94
N ASN A 68 3.29 -9.48 32.18
CA ASN A 68 2.89 -8.23 32.85
C ASN A 68 3.60 -7.01 32.24
N LEU A 69 3.27 -6.70 30.97
CA LEU A 69 3.90 -5.67 30.16
C LEU A 69 3.52 -4.28 30.66
N GLN A 70 4.44 -3.32 30.50
CA GLN A 70 4.12 -1.92 30.71
C GLN A 70 2.95 -1.49 29.80
N PRO A 71 2.02 -0.62 30.27
CA PRO A 71 0.82 -0.26 29.52
C PRO A 71 1.08 0.27 28.09
N ILE A 72 2.17 1.01 27.89
CA ILE A 72 2.57 1.55 26.58
C ILE A 72 2.99 0.43 25.61
N VAL A 73 3.71 -0.57 26.11
CA VAL A 73 4.15 -1.72 25.30
C VAL A 73 2.95 -2.59 24.96
N TYR A 74 2.06 -2.82 25.93
CA TYR A 74 0.80 -3.54 25.74
C TYR A 74 -0.08 -2.93 24.65
N SER A 75 -0.34 -1.61 24.72
CA SER A 75 -1.16 -0.92 23.72
C SER A 75 -0.53 -0.92 22.33
N THR A 76 0.80 -0.81 22.25
CA THR A 76 1.53 -0.83 20.98
C THR A 76 1.45 -2.19 20.30
N ILE A 77 1.62 -3.27 21.05
CA ILE A 77 1.55 -4.64 20.52
C ILE A 77 0.13 -4.95 20.01
N ILE A 78 -0.91 -4.55 20.73
CA ILE A 78 -2.30 -4.70 20.28
C ILE A 78 -2.56 -3.91 19.00
N ALA A 79 -2.08 -2.66 18.92
CA ALA A 79 -2.24 -1.85 17.72
C ALA A 79 -1.58 -2.48 16.49
N VAL A 80 -0.36 -3.04 16.66
CA VAL A 80 0.33 -3.78 15.58
C VAL A 80 -0.47 -5.02 15.16
N ALA A 81 -1.01 -5.79 16.11
CA ALA A 81 -1.84 -6.96 15.80
C ALA A 81 -3.13 -6.58 15.04
N LEU A 82 -3.76 -5.46 15.37
CA LEU A 82 -4.91 -4.94 14.61
C LEU A 82 -4.55 -4.59 13.17
N ILE A 83 -3.38 -3.99 12.94
CA ILE A 83 -2.88 -3.72 11.57
C ILE A 83 -2.72 -5.02 10.78
N PHE A 84 -2.12 -6.06 11.39
CA PHE A 84 -2.01 -7.36 10.75
C PHE A 84 -3.37 -7.98 10.42
N LYS A 85 -4.34 -7.87 11.33
CA LYS A 85 -5.73 -8.34 11.10
C LYS A 85 -6.39 -7.61 9.92
N ILE A 86 -6.21 -6.31 9.81
CA ILE A 86 -6.72 -5.51 8.68
C ILE A 86 -6.08 -5.97 7.36
N ILE A 87 -4.75 -6.14 7.33
CA ILE A 87 -4.04 -6.62 6.14
C ILE A 87 -4.55 -8.00 5.70
N ALA A 88 -4.72 -8.93 6.65
CA ALA A 88 -5.26 -10.25 6.38
C ALA A 88 -6.68 -10.18 5.80
N MET A 89 -7.52 -9.29 6.31
CA MET A 89 -8.88 -9.09 5.80
C MET A 89 -8.90 -8.57 4.35
N PHE A 90 -8.01 -7.64 4.02
CA PHE A 90 -7.83 -7.18 2.63
C PHE A 90 -7.33 -8.29 1.69
N PHE A 91 -6.42 -9.15 2.17
CA PHE A 91 -5.95 -10.31 1.41
C PHE A 91 -7.10 -11.25 1.05
N ILE A 92 -7.95 -11.59 2.02
CA ILE A 92 -9.11 -12.47 1.82
C ILE A 92 -10.12 -11.84 0.86
N LEU A 93 -10.42 -10.55 1.04
CA LEU A 93 -11.37 -9.85 0.19
C LEU A 93 -10.91 -9.86 -1.28
N GLY A 94 -9.62 -9.68 -1.55
CA GLY A 94 -9.09 -9.67 -2.91
C GLY A 94 -9.14 -11.02 -3.63
N ILE A 95 -9.20 -12.16 -2.92
CA ILE A 95 -9.28 -13.48 -3.56
C ILE A 95 -10.60 -13.68 -4.32
N VAL A 96 -11.70 -13.10 -3.81
CA VAL A 96 -13.02 -13.15 -4.44
C VAL A 96 -13.01 -12.40 -5.77
N PHE A 97 -12.17 -11.37 -5.89
CA PHE A 97 -12.05 -10.58 -7.11
C PHE A 97 -11.22 -11.24 -8.22
N LEU A 98 -10.61 -12.40 -7.96
CA LEU A 98 -9.89 -13.17 -8.99
C LEU A 98 -10.82 -13.66 -10.12
N GLU A 99 -12.11 -13.85 -9.84
CA GLU A 99 -13.07 -14.28 -10.87
C GLU A 99 -13.25 -13.20 -11.96
N PHE A 100 -13.15 -11.92 -11.61
CA PHE A 100 -13.30 -10.82 -12.58
C PHE A 100 -12.16 -10.74 -13.60
N ILE A 101 -10.99 -11.29 -13.28
CA ILE A 101 -9.81 -11.30 -14.17
C ILE A 101 -9.63 -12.66 -14.88
N TYR A 102 -10.52 -13.62 -14.63
CA TYR A 102 -10.38 -15.01 -15.07
C TYR A 102 -10.22 -15.17 -16.59
N ASN A 103 -11.08 -14.51 -17.38
CA ASN A 103 -11.08 -14.61 -18.84
C ASN A 103 -9.95 -13.81 -19.52
N GLN A 104 -9.15 -13.07 -18.74
CA GLN A 104 -8.18 -12.13 -19.28
C GLN A 104 -6.76 -12.73 -19.36
N ASP A 105 -5.95 -12.23 -20.29
CA ASP A 105 -4.54 -12.60 -20.42
C ASP A 105 -3.69 -11.79 -19.43
N ILE A 106 -3.75 -12.22 -18.18
CA ILE A 106 -3.00 -11.64 -17.06
C ILE A 106 -1.48 -11.76 -17.31
N SER A 107 -1.03 -12.77 -18.08
CA SER A 107 0.39 -12.99 -18.36
C SER A 107 0.99 -11.89 -19.25
N LYS A 108 0.26 -11.48 -20.31
CA LYS A 108 0.63 -10.35 -21.14
C LYS A 108 0.63 -9.05 -20.34
N TYR A 109 -0.37 -8.87 -19.47
CA TYR A 109 -0.45 -7.69 -18.60
C TYR A 109 0.73 -7.60 -17.62
N LEU A 110 1.05 -8.67 -16.89
CA LEU A 110 2.17 -8.66 -15.94
C LEU A 110 3.52 -8.41 -16.63
N LYS A 111 3.77 -8.99 -17.81
CA LYS A 111 4.99 -8.70 -18.59
C LYS A 111 5.11 -7.23 -18.96
N ASN A 112 4.00 -6.58 -19.30
CA ASN A 112 3.99 -5.15 -19.62
C ASN A 112 4.21 -4.28 -18.39
N VAL A 113 3.67 -4.69 -17.23
CA VAL A 113 3.93 -4.05 -15.94
C VAL A 113 5.41 -4.17 -15.57
N GLU A 114 6.01 -5.35 -15.70
CA GLU A 114 7.44 -5.58 -15.44
C GLU A 114 8.33 -4.71 -16.32
N LYS A 115 8.06 -4.62 -17.63
CA LYS A 115 8.78 -3.72 -18.55
C LYS A 115 8.71 -2.26 -18.10
N LYS A 116 7.55 -1.82 -17.61
CA LYS A 116 7.39 -0.47 -17.05
C LYS A 116 8.16 -0.29 -15.74
N GLU A 117 8.11 -1.27 -14.84
CA GLU A 117 8.88 -1.24 -13.60
C GLU A 117 10.39 -1.18 -13.86
N GLU A 118 10.87 -1.97 -14.83
CA GLU A 118 12.26 -1.97 -15.27
C GLU A 118 12.65 -0.64 -15.90
N TYR A 119 11.81 -0.09 -16.78
CA TYR A 119 12.00 1.25 -17.33
C TYR A 119 12.07 2.32 -16.24
N ILE A 120 11.17 2.28 -15.25
CA ILE A 120 11.14 3.21 -14.11
C ILE A 120 12.41 3.06 -13.27
N LYS A 121 12.87 1.83 -13.04
CA LYS A 121 14.09 1.54 -12.27
C LYS A 121 15.33 2.06 -12.99
N ASN A 122 15.49 1.74 -14.27
CA ASN A 122 16.62 2.13 -15.11
C ASN A 122 16.70 3.66 -15.25
N ASN A 123 15.57 4.32 -15.44
CA ASN A 123 15.48 5.78 -15.56
C ASN A 123 15.36 6.50 -14.21
N LYS A 124 15.47 5.78 -13.08
CA LYS A 124 15.48 6.39 -11.75
C LYS A 124 14.17 7.16 -11.40
N LEU A 125 13.04 6.77 -11.99
CA LEU A 125 11.72 7.43 -11.97
C LEU A 125 10.78 6.95 -10.84
N GLN A 126 11.28 6.17 -9.89
CA GLN A 126 10.47 5.60 -8.81
C GLN A 126 9.76 6.69 -7.99
N TRP A 127 8.48 6.51 -7.69
CA TRP A 127 7.63 7.53 -7.05
C TRP A 127 8.08 7.89 -5.63
N TYR A 128 8.64 6.93 -4.88
CA TYR A 128 9.11 7.14 -3.51
C TYR A 128 10.41 7.94 -3.42
N ARG A 129 11.10 8.18 -4.54
CA ARG A 129 12.29 9.03 -4.54
C ARG A 129 11.85 10.47 -4.34
N PHE A 130 12.39 11.14 -3.32
CA PHE A 130 12.08 12.54 -3.00
C PHE A 130 12.04 13.46 -4.22
N ARG A 131 12.99 13.32 -5.17
CA ARG A 131 13.00 14.08 -6.43
C ARG A 131 11.75 13.95 -7.30
N ASN A 132 11.08 12.80 -7.27
CA ASN A 132 9.92 12.46 -8.11
C ASN A 132 8.59 12.64 -7.37
N GLN A 133 8.63 12.87 -6.05
CA GLN A 133 7.43 13.12 -5.26
C GLN A 133 6.83 14.50 -5.59
N LYS A 134 5.53 14.64 -5.34
CA LYS A 134 4.87 15.95 -5.39
C LYS A 134 5.35 16.82 -4.23
N TRP A 135 5.35 18.14 -4.41
CA TRP A 135 5.92 19.08 -3.44
C TRP A 135 5.24 19.00 -2.06
N TYR A 136 3.90 18.86 -2.02
CA TYR A 136 3.15 18.78 -0.78
C TYR A 136 3.47 17.52 0.04
N LEU A 137 3.74 16.38 -0.64
CA LEU A 137 4.08 15.13 0.04
C LEU A 137 5.46 15.22 0.70
N ARG A 138 6.40 15.94 0.07
CA ARG A 138 7.69 16.24 0.69
C ARG A 138 7.56 17.14 1.91
N VAL A 139 6.76 18.20 1.82
CA VAL A 139 6.50 19.08 2.96
C VAL A 139 5.91 18.29 4.12
N ALA A 140 4.96 17.38 3.85
CA ALA A 140 4.42 16.50 4.88
C ALA A 140 5.50 15.60 5.52
N ILE A 141 6.41 15.04 4.72
CA ILE A 141 7.53 14.24 5.24
C ILE A 141 8.47 15.11 6.09
N TYR A 142 8.83 16.31 5.66
CA TYR A 142 9.68 17.22 6.44
C TYR A 142 9.02 17.59 7.76
N LEU A 143 7.72 17.90 7.76
CA LEU A 143 6.96 18.18 8.98
C LEU A 143 6.89 16.96 9.91
N GLY A 144 6.71 15.75 9.35
CA GLY A 144 6.73 14.52 10.14
C GLY A 144 8.08 14.26 10.80
N ILE A 145 9.19 14.47 10.06
CA ILE A 145 10.55 14.35 10.61
C ILE A 145 10.78 15.41 11.68
N PHE A 146 10.36 16.65 11.44
CA PHE A 146 10.46 17.74 12.42
C PHE A 146 9.70 17.41 13.70
N ALA A 147 8.44 16.98 13.58
CA ALA A 147 7.59 16.60 14.71
C ALA A 147 8.20 15.44 15.49
N PHE A 148 8.80 14.46 14.82
CA PHE A 148 9.51 13.36 15.47
C PHE A 148 10.66 13.87 16.34
N PHE A 149 11.56 14.69 15.79
CA PHE A 149 12.70 15.23 16.55
C PHE A 149 12.27 16.18 17.65
N PHE A 150 11.28 17.04 17.40
CA PHE A 150 10.74 17.94 18.40
C PHE A 150 10.18 17.17 19.60
N ASN A 151 9.38 16.12 19.37
CA ASN A 151 8.86 15.27 20.43
C ASN A 151 9.97 14.53 21.18
N LEU A 152 11.02 14.09 20.48
CA LEU A 152 12.17 13.45 21.10
C LEU A 152 12.90 14.40 22.05
N PHE A 153 13.17 15.63 21.62
CA PHE A 153 13.84 16.64 22.45
C PHE A 153 12.97 17.06 23.63
N LEU A 154 11.68 17.31 23.40
CA LEU A 154 10.74 17.66 24.46
C LEU A 154 10.60 16.53 25.48
N GLY A 155 10.45 15.28 25.02
CA GLY A 155 10.37 14.12 25.90
C GLY A 155 11.64 13.91 26.74
N SER A 156 12.81 14.08 26.12
CA SER A 156 14.09 14.02 26.83
C SER A 156 14.22 15.13 27.88
N PHE A 157 13.85 16.36 27.52
CA PHE A 157 13.89 17.51 28.43
C PHE A 157 12.92 17.34 29.61
N LEU A 158 11.69 16.90 29.37
CA LEU A 158 10.72 16.62 30.43
C LEU A 158 11.18 15.50 31.36
N SER A 159 11.79 14.44 30.82
CA SER A 159 12.38 13.35 31.61
C SER A 159 13.53 13.83 32.50
N PHE A 160 14.39 14.68 31.94
CA PHE A 160 15.47 15.33 32.69
C PHE A 160 14.92 16.16 33.86
N LEU A 161 13.90 17.00 33.61
CA LEU A 161 13.25 17.80 34.65
C LEU A 161 12.57 16.94 35.72
N ALA A 162 11.96 15.82 35.33
CA ALA A 162 11.28 14.92 36.26
C ALA A 162 12.23 14.15 37.19
N THR A 163 13.51 14.00 36.80
CA THR A 163 14.50 13.22 37.54
C THR A 163 15.28 14.06 38.55
N GLN A 164 15.32 15.38 38.40
CA GLN A 164 16.06 16.28 39.28
C GLN A 164 15.14 17.04 40.24
N THR A 165 15.58 17.22 41.48
CA THR A 165 14.96 18.16 42.43
C THR A 165 15.46 19.57 42.13
N ILE A 166 14.73 20.32 41.29
CA ILE A 166 15.13 21.64 40.79
C ILE A 166 14.34 22.74 41.51
N SER A 167 15.00 23.85 41.85
CA SER A 167 14.31 25.06 42.36
C SER A 167 13.50 25.77 41.26
N ILE A 168 12.49 26.56 41.62
CA ILE A 168 11.63 27.25 40.64
C ILE A 168 12.45 28.18 39.72
N GLU A 169 13.51 28.81 40.25
CA GLU A 169 14.37 29.71 39.49
C GLU A 169 15.21 28.95 38.45
N GLN A 170 15.78 27.81 38.83
CA GLN A 170 16.50 26.93 37.90
C GLN A 170 15.58 26.28 36.86
N LEU A 171 14.33 25.96 37.23
CA LEU A 171 13.34 25.47 36.27
C LEU A 171 13.09 26.49 35.16
N ASN A 172 12.90 27.77 35.52
CA ASN A 172 12.70 28.85 34.54
C ASN A 172 13.92 29.05 33.64
N LEU A 173 15.14 29.00 34.21
CA LEU A 173 16.38 29.08 33.43
C LEU A 173 16.49 27.92 32.42
N ASN A 174 16.24 26.68 32.86
CA ASN A 174 16.27 25.51 32.00
C ASN A 174 15.24 25.58 30.85
N TRP A 175 14.05 26.14 31.11
CA TRP A 175 13.06 26.39 30.05
C TRP A 175 13.52 27.42 29.03
N ILE A 176 14.17 28.50 29.46
CA ILE A 176 14.75 29.52 28.57
C ILE A 176 15.87 28.92 27.71
N GLU A 177 16.73 28.09 28.30
CA GLU A 177 17.80 27.39 27.58
C GLU A 177 17.23 26.40 26.56
N PHE A 178 16.19 25.65 26.94
CA PHE A 178 15.50 24.74 26.02
C PHE A 178 14.81 25.47 24.86
N ASP A 179 14.15 26.60 25.13
CA ASP A 179 13.56 27.45 24.08
C ASP A 179 14.62 27.97 23.09
N SER A 180 15.78 28.41 23.61
CA SER A 180 16.92 28.81 22.79
C SER A 180 17.44 27.66 21.93
N PHE A 181 17.61 26.47 22.52
CA PHE A 181 18.02 25.26 21.81
C PHE A 181 17.03 24.89 20.68
N ILE A 182 15.73 24.91 20.96
CA ILE A 182 14.70 24.60 19.97
C ILE A 182 14.70 25.63 18.82
N LYS A 183 14.89 26.92 19.11
CA LYS A 183 15.02 27.96 18.07
C LYS A 183 16.22 27.71 17.16
N GLN A 184 17.37 27.36 17.74
CA GLN A 184 18.56 27.00 16.96
C GLN A 184 18.33 25.75 16.10
N PHE A 185 17.66 24.73 16.66
CA PHE A 185 17.29 23.52 15.92
C PHE A 185 16.35 23.84 14.74
N ILE A 186 15.33 24.68 14.94
CA ILE A 186 14.40 25.08 13.87
C ILE A 186 15.17 25.76 12.72
N ILE A 187 16.06 26.71 13.04
CA ILE A 187 16.87 27.41 12.04
C ILE A 187 17.73 26.41 11.27
N LEU A 188 18.44 25.52 11.98
CA LEU A 188 19.28 24.50 11.37
C LEU A 188 18.48 23.54 10.48
N PHE A 189 17.29 23.13 10.94
CA PHE A 189 16.39 22.27 10.19
C PHE A 189 15.91 22.92 8.90
N ILE A 190 15.51 24.20 8.94
CA ILE A 190 15.11 24.96 7.75
C ILE A 190 16.25 25.05 6.75
N ILE A 191 17.47 25.36 7.21
CA ILE A 191 18.67 25.41 6.35
C ILE A 191 18.91 24.04 5.71
N PHE A 192 18.83 22.95 6.48
CA PHE A 192 19.04 21.61 5.96
C PHE A 192 18.00 21.23 4.89
N VAL A 193 16.72 21.55 5.12
CA VAL A 193 15.63 21.34 4.14
C VAL A 193 15.89 22.16 2.87
N ALA A 194 16.29 23.42 3.01
CA ALA A 194 16.58 24.30 1.88
C ALA A 194 17.76 23.77 1.03
N LEU A 195 18.86 23.36 1.67
CA LEU A 195 20.02 22.76 1.01
C LEU A 195 19.63 21.46 0.30
N PHE A 196 18.86 20.60 0.95
CA PHE A 196 18.39 19.34 0.37
C PHE A 196 17.51 19.57 -0.87
N GLU A 197 16.56 20.50 -0.79
CA GLU A 197 15.71 20.90 -1.93
C GLU A 197 16.54 21.48 -3.08
N PHE A 198 17.51 22.33 -2.78
CA PHE A 198 18.35 22.98 -3.78
C PHE A 198 19.28 22.00 -4.51
N PHE A 199 20.03 21.19 -3.77
CA PHE A 199 21.05 20.30 -4.34
C PHE A 199 20.47 19.01 -4.93
N ARG A 200 19.42 18.43 -4.34
CA ARG A 200 18.94 17.10 -4.75
C ARG A 200 17.61 17.12 -5.52
N VAL A 201 16.73 18.06 -5.22
CA VAL A 201 15.35 18.06 -5.75
C VAL A 201 15.20 18.94 -7.00
N ARG A 202 15.77 20.15 -7.00
CA ARG A 202 15.72 21.06 -8.17
C ARG A 202 16.34 20.50 -9.46
N PRO A 203 17.58 19.99 -9.49
CA PRO A 203 18.20 19.52 -10.74
C PRO A 203 17.48 18.30 -11.34
N ALA A 204 16.89 17.46 -10.50
CA ALA A 204 16.18 16.26 -10.95
C ALA A 204 14.82 16.55 -11.64
N ARG A 205 14.17 17.69 -11.35
CA ARG A 205 12.90 18.08 -11.99
C ARG A 205 13.04 18.37 -13.49
N LYS A 206 14.22 18.82 -13.94
CA LYS A 206 14.46 19.10 -15.37
C LYS A 206 14.48 17.84 -16.25
N VAL A 207 14.58 16.65 -15.64
CA VAL A 207 14.72 15.36 -16.34
C VAL A 207 13.38 14.60 -16.48
N GLN A 208 12.34 14.99 -15.74
CA GLN A 208 11.10 14.20 -15.59
C GLN A 208 10.08 14.30 -16.75
N LEU A 209 10.33 15.07 -17.82
CA LEU A 209 9.31 15.37 -18.84
C LEU A 209 9.11 14.31 -19.94
N LYS A 210 9.66 13.10 -19.82
CA LYS A 210 9.51 12.05 -20.86
C LYS A 210 9.14 10.68 -20.29
N ILE A 211 8.04 10.59 -19.55
CA ILE A 211 7.41 9.29 -19.31
C ILE A 211 6.50 9.02 -20.52
N PRO A 212 6.79 8.05 -21.40
CA PRO A 212 5.85 7.66 -22.43
C PRO A 212 4.55 7.19 -21.78
N LYS A 213 3.40 7.62 -22.32
CA LYS A 213 2.10 7.11 -21.88
C LYS A 213 2.04 5.62 -22.23
N PHE A 214 2.12 4.77 -21.23
CA PHE A 214 1.82 3.35 -21.38
C PHE A 214 0.31 3.18 -21.20
N ASP A 215 -0.42 2.96 -22.30
CA ASP A 215 -1.85 2.62 -22.29
C ASP A 215 -1.99 1.12 -22.03
N PHE A 216 -2.45 0.75 -20.83
CA PHE A 216 -2.62 -0.66 -20.44
C PHE A 216 -4.06 -1.14 -20.56
N ASP A 217 -5.03 -0.23 -20.51
CA ASP A 217 -6.45 -0.56 -20.42
C ASP A 217 -7.06 -0.92 -21.80
N LYS A 218 -6.51 -0.38 -22.90
CA LYS A 218 -7.02 -0.57 -24.27
C LYS A 218 -6.97 -2.01 -24.79
N ASP A 219 -6.00 -2.79 -24.32
CA ASP A 219 -5.79 -4.17 -24.79
C ASP A 219 -6.63 -5.21 -24.01
N ILE A 220 -7.27 -4.80 -22.92
CA ILE A 220 -7.99 -5.67 -21.98
C ILE A 220 -9.51 -5.47 -22.10
N ASP A 221 -9.94 -4.24 -22.35
CA ASP A 221 -11.37 -3.89 -22.52
C ASP A 221 -11.99 -4.57 -23.76
N ASN A 222 -11.21 -4.85 -24.81
CA ASN A 222 -11.71 -5.50 -26.04
C ASN A 222 -12.18 -6.96 -25.86
N ASN A 223 -11.92 -7.58 -24.70
CA ASN A 223 -12.35 -8.94 -24.38
C ASN A 223 -13.47 -9.01 -23.32
N ALA A 224 -13.78 -7.90 -22.65
CA ALA A 224 -14.88 -7.87 -21.68
C ALA A 224 -16.26 -7.76 -22.37
N ASP A 225 -16.31 -7.15 -23.55
CA ASP A 225 -17.56 -6.91 -24.31
C ASP A 225 -17.85 -7.97 -25.39
N THR A 226 -16.92 -8.87 -25.71
CA THR A 226 -17.06 -9.80 -26.85
C THR A 226 -17.60 -11.19 -26.53
N ASN A 227 -17.87 -11.53 -25.26
CA ASN A 227 -18.36 -12.87 -24.89
C ASN A 227 -19.80 -12.92 -24.31
N ILE A 228 -20.59 -11.85 -24.47
CA ILE A 228 -22.03 -11.87 -24.09
C ILE A 228 -22.96 -11.79 -25.31
N LEU A 229 -22.44 -11.62 -26.54
CA LEU A 229 -23.29 -11.52 -27.74
C LEU A 229 -22.69 -12.17 -29.00
N SER A 230 -22.28 -13.44 -28.95
CA SER A 230 -21.99 -14.20 -30.18
C SER A 230 -22.36 -15.69 -30.09
N SER A 231 -23.50 -16.03 -29.46
CA SER A 231 -24.01 -17.41 -29.47
C SER A 231 -25.39 -17.58 -30.13
N ASN A 232 -25.79 -16.69 -31.05
CA ASN A 232 -27.13 -16.81 -31.67
C ASN A 232 -27.24 -16.63 -33.20
N ASP A 233 -26.14 -16.53 -33.96
CA ASP A 233 -26.26 -16.38 -35.43
C ASP A 233 -25.67 -17.52 -36.28
N ASP A 234 -25.22 -18.63 -35.67
CA ASP A 234 -24.70 -19.79 -36.42
C ASP A 234 -25.77 -20.87 -36.71
N LEU A 235 -27.03 -20.48 -36.96
CA LEU A 235 -28.10 -21.41 -37.36
C LEU A 235 -29.00 -20.92 -38.52
N LYS A 236 -28.49 -20.04 -39.39
CA LYS A 236 -29.14 -19.73 -40.67
C LYS A 236 -28.14 -19.73 -41.84
N GLU A 237 -27.51 -20.87 -42.07
CA GLU A 237 -27.07 -21.24 -43.42
C GLU A 237 -28.11 -22.18 -44.06
N LYS A 238 -28.33 -22.01 -45.37
CA LYS A 238 -29.25 -22.72 -46.30
C LYS A 238 -30.70 -22.25 -46.33
N LYS A 239 -30.93 -21.20 -47.12
CA LYS A 239 -31.82 -21.20 -48.29
C LYS A 239 -31.73 -19.85 -49.00
N LEU A 240 -31.04 -19.80 -50.13
CA LEU A 240 -31.34 -18.99 -51.33
C LEU A 240 -30.10 -19.00 -52.24
N GLY A 241 -29.99 -20.11 -52.96
CA GLY A 241 -29.26 -20.22 -54.21
C GLY A 241 -30.19 -20.99 -55.13
N GLU A 242 -31.08 -20.26 -55.78
CA GLU A 242 -31.81 -20.54 -57.04
C GLU A 242 -32.66 -19.31 -57.37
#